data_AF-A0A438CF71-F1
#
_entry.id   AF-A0A438CF71-F1
#
_cell.length_a   1.000
_cell.length_b   1.000
_cell.length_c   1.000
_cell.angle_alpha   90.00
_cell.angle_beta   90.00
_cell.angle_gamma   90.00
#
_symmetry.space_group_name_H-M   'P 1'
#
loop_
_entity.id
_entity.type
_entity.pdbx_description
1 polymer ?
#
loop_
_entity_poly.entity_id
_entity_poly.type
_entity_poly.pdbx_seq_one_letter_code
_entity_poly.pdbx_strand_id
1 'polypeptide(L)'
;MAYGASFSSTNNLITIQNSQYSQHPLLTINLSNITKLSSTNYLTWSLQIQSLLEGYDIHHFIDGAHTLPPPTVTITGVASPNPTYTTWKR
;
A
#
# COMPACT_ATOMS: atom_id res chain seq x y z
N MET A 1 -12.40 -15.15 0.19
CA MET A 1 -11.12 -15.59 -0.40
C MET A 1 -10.09 -14.52 -0.05
N ALA A 2 -9.20 -14.81 0.91
CA ALA A 2 -8.15 -13.88 1.32
C ALA A 2 -7.00 -13.99 0.32
N TYR A 3 -6.65 -12.89 -0.34
CA TYR A 3 -5.49 -12.84 -1.25
C TYR A 3 -4.22 -13.03 -0.40
N GLY A 4 -3.50 -14.11 -0.63
CA GLY A 4 -2.21 -14.36 0.02
C GLY A 4 -1.16 -13.43 -0.58
N ALA A 5 -0.80 -12.37 0.14
CA ALA A 5 0.37 -11.57 -0.21
C ALA A 5 1.63 -12.39 0.11
N SER A 6 2.35 -12.82 -0.93
CA SER A 6 3.67 -13.43 -0.77
C SER A 6 4.73 -12.33 -0.73
N PHE A 7 5.38 -12.16 0.42
CA PHE A 7 6.48 -11.21 0.61
C PHE A 7 7.81 -11.91 0.31
N SER A 8 8.59 -11.38 -0.63
CA SER A 8 9.98 -11.78 -0.84
C SER A 8 10.87 -10.59 -0.44
N SER A 9 11.83 -10.81 0.47
CA SER A 9 12.79 -9.77 0.87
C SER A 9 14.21 -10.16 0.51
N THR A 10 14.85 -9.38 -0.36
CA THR A 10 16.29 -9.44 -0.58
C THR A 10 16.90 -8.20 0.06
N ASN A 11 17.36 -8.31 1.31
CA ASN A 11 17.95 -7.33 2.25
C ASN A 11 17.44 -5.87 2.29
N ASN A 12 17.04 -5.26 1.16
CA ASN A 12 16.53 -3.89 1.03
C ASN A 12 15.36 -3.76 0.05
N LEU A 13 14.96 -4.81 -0.67
CA LEU A 13 13.81 -4.78 -1.59
C LEU A 13 12.62 -5.50 -0.98
N ILE A 14 11.45 -4.84 -1.01
CA ILE A 14 10.16 -5.45 -0.71
C ILE A 14 9.32 -5.40 -1.98
N THR A 15 8.86 -6.56 -2.44
CA THR A 15 8.00 -6.65 -3.61
C THR A 15 6.66 -7.28 -3.25
N ILE A 16 5.57 -6.58 -3.58
CA ILE A 16 4.21 -7.09 -3.49
C ILE A 16 3.85 -7.71 -4.85
N GLN A 17 3.63 -9.02 -4.87
CA GLN A 17 3.34 -9.77 -6.08
C GLN A 17 1.84 -9.72 -6.42
N ASN A 18 1.54 -9.58 -7.71
CA ASN A 18 0.18 -9.77 -8.20
C ASN A 18 -0.11 -11.28 -8.31
N SER A 19 -1.11 -11.78 -7.58
CA SER A 19 -1.49 -13.20 -7.66
C SER A 19 -2.08 -13.62 -9.01
N GLN A 20 -2.49 -12.67 -9.85
CA GLN A 20 -3.08 -12.93 -11.16
C GLN A 20 -2.05 -12.81 -12.30
N TYR A 21 -0.97 -12.04 -12.10
CA TYR A 21 0.07 -11.80 -13.11
C TYR A 21 1.46 -11.81 -12.46
N SER A 22 2.06 -13.00 -12.33
CA SER A 22 3.37 -13.19 -11.67
C SER A 22 4.55 -12.46 -12.33
N GLN A 23 4.37 -11.92 -13.54
CA GLN A 23 5.39 -11.18 -14.30
C GLN A 23 5.36 -9.67 -14.03
N HIS A 24 4.31 -9.16 -13.37
CA HIS A 24 4.13 -7.73 -13.10
C HIS A 24 3.85 -7.53 -11.60
N PRO A 25 4.87 -7.23 -10.78
CA PRO A 25 4.66 -6.94 -9.37
C PRO A 25 3.80 -5.68 -9.22
N LEU A 26 2.91 -5.68 -8.22
CA LEU A 26 2.03 -4.54 -7.92
C LEU A 26 2.84 -3.34 -7.43
N LEU A 27 3.86 -3.61 -6.60
CA LEU A 27 4.70 -2.58 -6.02
C LEU A 27 6.07 -3.15 -5.68
N THR A 28 7.13 -2.43 -6.01
CA THR A 28 8.50 -2.71 -5.55
C THR A 28 9.03 -1.50 -4.79
N ILE A 29 9.26 -1.69 -3.50
CA ILE A 29 9.79 -0.68 -2.59
C ILE A 29 11.28 -0.95 -2.36
N ASN A 30 12.10 0.08 -2.52
CA ASN A 30 13.53 0.02 -2.19
C ASN A 30 13.81 0.77 -0.88
N LEU A 31 14.32 0.04 0.11
CA LEU A 31 14.66 0.51 1.45
C LEU A 31 16.16 0.77 1.64
N SER A 32 16.98 0.69 0.59
CA SER A 32 18.45 0.79 0.70
C SER A 32 18.92 2.13 1.27
N ASN A 33 18.11 3.19 1.15
CA ASN A 33 18.41 4.53 1.66
C ASN A 33 17.73 4.82 3.00
N ILE A 34 17.01 3.85 3.59
CA ILE A 34 16.34 3.99 4.88
C ILE A 34 17.29 3.51 5.98
N THR A 35 17.49 4.35 6.99
CA THR A 35 18.29 3.98 8.16
C THR A 35 17.59 2.87 8.93
N LYS A 36 18.35 1.91 9.47
CA LYS A 36 17.76 0.86 10.30
C LYS A 36 17.30 1.45 11.63
N LEU A 37 16.07 1.12 12.06
CA LEU A 37 15.53 1.58 13.33
C LEU A 37 16.40 1.10 14.51
N SER A 38 16.69 2.02 15.42
CA SER A 38 17.39 1.84 16.68
C SER A 38 16.66 2.60 17.80
N SER A 39 17.09 2.43 19.05
CA SER A 39 16.52 3.14 20.20
C SER A 39 16.77 4.65 20.20
N THR A 40 17.68 5.15 19.36
CA THR A 40 18.11 6.56 19.37
C THR A 40 17.76 7.33 18.09
N ASN A 41 17.25 6.66 17.05
CA ASN A 41 17.03 7.28 15.74
C ASN A 41 15.57 7.27 15.26
N TYR A 42 14.61 7.01 16.16
CA TYR A 42 13.19 6.89 15.80
C TYR A 42 12.69 8.05 14.94
N LEU A 43 13.02 9.30 15.29
CA LEU A 43 12.56 10.48 14.55
C LEU A 43 13.11 10.51 13.11
N THR A 44 14.38 10.20 12.92
CA THR A 44 15.00 10.13 11.58
C THR A 44 14.40 8.99 10.78
N TRP A 45 14.25 7.82 11.39
CA TRP A 45 13.63 6.66 10.76
C TRP A 45 12.18 6.93 10.34
N SER A 46 11.37 7.57 11.21
CA SER A 46 9.96 7.83 10.93
C SER A 46 9.78 8.80 9.77
N LEU A 47 10.60 9.86 9.70
CA LEU A 47 10.58 10.81 8.59
C LEU A 47 10.98 10.14 7.28
N GLN A 48 12.03 9.29 7.29
CA GLN A 48 12.46 8.55 6.11
C GLN A 48 11.37 7.58 5.60
N ILE A 49 10.66 6.90 6.51
CA ILE A 49 9.51 6.06 6.15
C ILE A 49 8.36 6.90 5.60
N GLN A 50 8.00 8.02 6.23
CA GLN A 50 6.93 8.88 5.72
C GLN A 50 7.22 9.41 4.32
N SER A 51 8.42 9.94 4.06
CA SER A 51 8.81 10.40 2.73
C SER A 51 8.84 9.28 1.70
N LEU A 52 9.21 8.07 2.11
CA LEU A 52 9.12 6.89 1.23
C LEU A 52 7.66 6.58 0.87
N LEU A 53 6.77 6.50 1.85
CA LEU A 53 5.36 6.21 1.63
C LEU A 53 4.67 7.28 0.77
N GLU A 54 5.04 8.55 0.95
CA GLU A 54 4.56 9.66 0.13
C GLU A 54 5.12 9.59 -1.30
N GLY A 55 6.40 9.26 -1.47
CA GLY A 55 7.02 9.10 -2.79
C GLY A 55 6.46 7.95 -3.63
N TYR A 56 5.85 6.96 -2.98
CA TYR A 56 5.13 5.86 -3.63
C TYR A 56 3.61 6.10 -3.72
N ASP A 57 3.11 7.26 -3.27
CA ASP A 57 1.68 7.57 -3.15
C ASP A 57 0.90 6.45 -2.43
N ILE A 58 1.47 5.91 -1.35
CA ILE A 58 0.82 4.88 -0.52
C ILE A 58 0.52 5.33 0.90
N HIS A 59 0.99 6.52 1.28
CA HIS A 59 0.76 7.09 2.62
C HIS A 59 -0.75 7.14 2.97
N HIS A 60 -1.58 7.44 1.98
CA HIS A 60 -3.02 7.60 2.11
C HIS A 60 -3.80 6.28 2.35
N PHE A 61 -3.15 5.12 2.22
CA PHE A 61 -3.72 3.82 2.59
C PHE A 61 -3.44 3.44 4.05
N ILE A 62 -2.47 4.09 4.71
CA ILE A 62 -1.97 3.71 6.04
C ILE A 62 -2.42 4.72 7.10
N ASP A 63 -2.63 5.97 6.71
CA ASP A 63 -3.00 7.08 7.61
C ASP A 63 -4.38 6.92 8.27
N GLY A 64 -5.21 5.96 7.82
CA GLY A 64 -6.55 5.72 8.33
C GLY A 64 -7.52 6.88 8.11
N ALA A 65 -7.09 7.96 7.44
CA ALA A 65 -7.90 9.12 7.12
C ALA A 65 -8.88 8.81 5.98
N HIS A 66 -8.51 7.87 5.10
CA HIS A 66 -9.42 7.32 4.11
C HIS A 66 -10.32 6.25 4.73
N THR A 67 -11.55 6.64 5.04
CA THR A 67 -12.63 5.68 5.34
C THR A 67 -12.82 4.74 4.16
N LEU A 68 -12.89 3.44 4.44
CA LEU A 68 -13.20 2.39 3.47
C LEU A 68 -14.39 2.84 2.60
N PRO A 69 -14.22 3.02 1.28
CA PRO A 69 -15.33 3.40 0.43
C PRO A 69 -16.41 2.32 0.49
N PRO A 70 -17.70 2.67 0.53
CA PRO A 70 -18.75 1.66 0.46
C PRO A 70 -18.64 0.86 -0.85
N PRO A 71 -18.89 -0.46 -0.84
CA PRO A 71 -18.71 -1.33 -2.01
C PRO A 71 -19.67 -1.01 -3.16
N THR A 72 -20.80 -0.40 -2.85
CA THR A 72 -21.81 0.07 -3.80
C THR A 72 -22.15 1.52 -3.55
N VAL A 73 -22.40 2.25 -4.64
CA VAL A 73 -22.99 3.59 -4.61
C VAL A 73 -24.38 3.49 -5.24
N THR A 74 -25.37 4.14 -4.64
CA THR A 74 -26.72 4.19 -5.21
C THR A 74 -26.84 5.48 -5.99
N ILE A 75 -26.95 5.39 -7.32
CA ILE A 75 -27.21 6.52 -8.20
C ILE A 75 -28.63 6.32 -8.73
N THR A 76 -29.51 7.29 -8.52
CA THR A 76 -30.90 7.27 -9.01
C THR A 76 -31.69 6.01 -8.64
N GLY A 77 -31.47 5.46 -7.44
CA GLY A 77 -32.16 4.26 -6.95
C GLY A 77 -31.60 2.93 -7.45
N VAL A 78 -30.57 2.95 -8.29
CA VAL A 78 -29.86 1.74 -8.75
C VAL A 78 -28.53 1.64 -8.00
N ALA A 79 -28.32 0.52 -7.31
CA ALA A 79 -27.03 0.21 -6.70
C ALA A 79 -26.04 -0.22 -7.78
N SER A 80 -24.96 0.55 -7.94
CA SER A 80 -23.84 0.22 -8.83
C SER A 80 -22.56 0.00 -8.04
N PRO A 81 -21.59 -0.79 -8.56
CA PRO A 81 -20.29 -0.98 -7.91
C PRO A 81 -19.57 0.36 -7.78
N ASN A 82 -18.99 0.62 -6.60
CA ASN A 82 -18.25 1.85 -6.38
C ASN A 82 -16.86 1.77 -7.06
N PRO A 83 -16.55 2.66 -8.02
CA PRO A 83 -15.24 2.70 -8.66
C PRO A 83 -14.12 2.98 -7.65
N THR A 84 -14.38 3.80 -6.62
CA THR A 84 -13.37 4.13 -5.61
C THR A 84 -13.07 2.94 -4.68
N TYR A 85 -14.08 2.09 -4.42
CA TYR A 85 -13.86 0.80 -3.73
C TYR A 85 -13.04 -0.18 -4.57
N THR A 86 -13.24 -0.18 -5.88
CA THR A 86 -12.49 -1.03 -6.80
C THR A 86 -11.02 -0.62 -6.86
N THR A 87 -10.72 0.67 -6.87
CA THR A 87 -9.35 1.20 -6.80
C THR A 87 -8.70 0.90 -5.45
N TRP A 88 -9.44 1.01 -4.35
CA TRP A 88 -8.93 0.72 -3.00
C TRP A 88 -8.55 -0.76 -2.80
N LYS A 89 -9.28 -1.69 -3.44
CA LYS A 89 -9.07 -3.14 -3.24
C LYS A 89 -8.05 -3.77 -4.22
N ARG A 90 -7.38 -2.97 -5.05
CA ARG A 90 -6.41 -3.44 -6.06
C ARG A 90 -5.06 -3.82 -5.46
#